data_AF-A0A7K0LXS1-F1
#
_entry.id   AF-A0A7K0LXS1-F1
#
_cell.length_a   1.000
_cell.length_b   1.000
_cell.length_c   1.000
_cell.angle_alpha   90.00
_cell.angle_beta   90.00
_cell.angle_gamma   90.00
#
_symmetry.space_group_name_H-M   'P 1'
#
loop_
_entity.id
_entity.type
_entity.pdbx_description
1 polymer ?
#
loop_
_entity_poly.entity_id
_entity_poly.type
_entity_poly.pdbx_seq_one_letter_code
_entity_poly.pdbx_strand_id
1 'polypeptide(L)' 'MNRTARVERSTKESHVLVEVDLDGAGSSEVATGVPFFDHMLAQLAKHGGLDLIVRTT' A
#
# COMPACT_ATOMS: atom_id res chain seq x y z
N MET A 1 16.48 10.58 -8.72
CA MET A 1 16.55 9.49 -7.71
C MET A 1 15.14 9.42 -7.14
N ASN A 2 14.36 8.37 -7.46
CA ASN A 2 12.97 8.25 -6.97
C ASN A 2 12.97 7.63 -5.57
N ARG A 3 12.12 8.13 -4.67
CA ARG A 3 11.94 7.58 -3.32
C ARG A 3 10.92 6.45 -3.34
N THR A 4 11.30 5.33 -3.96
CA THR A 4 10.44 4.16 -4.12
C THR A 4 10.92 2.95 -3.33
N ALA A 5 10.00 2.08 -2.92
CA ALA A 5 10.32 0.81 -2.30
C ALA A 5 9.27 -0.27 -2.61
N ARG A 6 9.73 -1.52 -2.69
CA ARG A 6 8.89 -2.72 -2.76
C ARG A 6 9.32 -3.69 -1.66
N VAL A 7 8.36 -4.16 -0.88
CA VAL A 7 8.60 -5.12 0.21
C VAL A 7 7.56 -6.23 0.12
N GLU A 8 8.04 -7.46 0.27
CA GLU A 8 7.18 -8.65 0.34
C GLU A 8 7.50 -9.42 1.61
N ARG A 9 6.47 -9.87 2.31
CA ARG A 9 6.57 -10.62 3.56
C ARG A 9 5.58 -11.77 3.55
N SER A 10 6.07 -12.96 3.84
CA SER A 10 5.24 -14.16 4.00
C SER A 10 5.47 -14.77 5.38
N THR A 11 4.37 -15.07 6.07
CA THR A 11 4.36 -15.86 7.30
C THR A 11 3.29 -16.95 7.20
N LYS A 12 3.08 -17.72 8.27
CA LYS A 12 2.03 -18.74 8.31
C LYS A 12 0.62 -18.13 8.31
N GLU A 13 0.50 -16.90 8.81
CA GLU A 13 -0.75 -16.19 9.03
C GLU A 13 -1.17 -15.33 7.83
N SER A 14 -0.20 -14.84 7.04
CA SER A 14 -0.48 -13.88 5.96
C SER A 14 0.63 -13.83 4.92
N HIS A 15 0.26 -13.48 3.69
CA HIS A 15 1.17 -12.97 2.68
C HIS A 15 0.86 -11.49 2.41
N VAL A 16 1.89 -10.65 2.36
CA VAL A 16 1.75 -9.20 2.21
C VAL A 16 2.76 -8.68 1.20
N LEU A 17 2.26 -7.96 0.20
CA LEU A 17 3.05 -7.18 -0.75
C LEU A 17 2.72 -5.70 -0.58
N VAL A 18 3.76 -4.86 -0.49
CA VAL A 18 3.65 -3.41 -0.47
C VAL A 18 4.59 -2.78 -1.48
N GLU A 19 4.08 -1.84 -2.27
CA GLU A 19 4.88 -0.95 -3.12
C GLU A 19 4.52 0.49 -2.80
N VAL A 20 5.53 1.36 -2.71
CA VAL A 20 5.33 2.78 -2.39
C VAL A 20 6.22 3.66 -3.26
N ASP A 21 5.65 4.76 -3.74
CA ASP A 21 6.36 5.92 -4.28
C ASP A 21 6.04 7.15 -3.43
N LEU A 22 7.04 7.69 -2.72
CA LEU A 22 6.85 8.87 -1.88
C LEU A 22 6.75 10.18 -2.68
N ASP A 23 7.05 10.15 -3.98
CA ASP A 23 6.97 11.27 -4.91
C ASP A 23 5.75 11.13 -5.87
N GLY A 24 4.75 10.35 -5.47
CA GLY A 24 3.55 10.03 -6.25
C GLY A 24 2.50 11.14 -6.32
N ALA A 25 1.31 10.78 -6.82
CA ALA A 25 0.17 11.69 -7.00
C ALA A 25 -1.03 11.35 -6.09
N GLY A 26 -0.87 10.39 -5.18
CA GLY A 26 -1.93 9.94 -4.28
C GLY A 26 -2.78 8.81 -4.85
N SER A 27 -2.24 8.02 -5.78
CA SER A 27 -2.89 6.84 -6.34
C SER A 27 -2.79 5.68 -5.35
N SER A 28 -3.83 4.84 -5.27
CA SER A 28 -3.78 3.68 -4.39
C SER A 28 -4.50 2.46 -4.97
N GLU A 29 -3.88 1.30 -4.84
CA GLU A 29 -4.51 0.00 -5.02
C GLU A 29 -4.34 -0.82 -3.74
N VAL A 30 -5.42 -0.94 -2.95
CA VAL A 30 -5.36 -1.58 -1.64
C VAL A 30 -6.39 -2.70 -1.57
N ALA A 31 -5.93 -3.90 -1.28
CA ALA A 31 -6.76 -5.07 -1.05
C ALA A 31 -6.17 -5.90 0.10
N THR A 32 -6.54 -5.58 1.34
CA THR A 32 -6.14 -6.31 2.54
C THR A 32 -7.19 -7.34 3.00
N GLY A 33 -8.36 -7.39 2.35
CA GLY A 33 -9.51 -8.19 2.77
C GLY A 33 -10.27 -7.62 3.98
N VAL A 34 -9.90 -6.44 4.47
CA VAL A 34 -10.56 -5.74 5.58
C VAL A 34 -11.01 -4.36 5.08
N PRO A 35 -12.28 -4.20 4.66
CA PRO A 35 -12.73 -3.02 3.89
C PRO A 35 -12.46 -1.67 4.57
N PHE A 36 -12.57 -1.61 5.90
CA PHE A 36 -12.28 -0.37 6.62
C PHE A 36 -10.78 -0.03 6.60
N PHE A 37 -9.91 -1.03 6.67
CA PHE A 37 -8.47 -0.81 6.60
C PHE A 37 -8.04 -0.43 5.19
N ASP A 38 -8.63 -1.03 4.17
CA ASP A 38 -8.46 -0.63 2.76
C ASP A 38 -8.77 0.85 2.57
N HIS A 39 -9.89 1.30 3.13
CA HIS A 39 -10.28 2.71 3.10
C HIS A 39 -9.26 3.61 3.81
N MET A 40 -8.77 3.23 4.99
CA MET A 40 -7.77 4.01 5.72
C MET A 40 -6.43 4.14 4.97
N LEU A 41 -5.96 3.06 4.34
CA LEU A 41 -4.73 3.09 3.55
C LEU A 41 -4.88 3.91 2.26
N ALA A 42 -6.05 3.85 1.62
CA ALA A 42 -6.36 4.71 0.48
C ALA A 42 -6.37 6.21 0.87
N GLN A 43 -6.92 6.54 2.05
CA GLN A 43 -6.85 7.91 2.59
C GLN A 43 -5.40 8.33 2.88
N LEU A 44 -4.58 7.43 3.44
CA LEU A 44 -3.15 7.68 3.67
C LEU A 44 -2.42 8.02 2.37
N ALA A 45 -2.63 7.25 1.31
CA ALA A 45 -2.05 7.52 0.00
C ALA A 45 -2.52 8.88 -0.56
N LYS A 46 -3.84 9.11 -0.54
CA LYS A 46 -4.45 10.31 -1.11
C LYS A 46 -3.99 11.60 -0.43
N HIS A 47 -3.96 11.62 0.90
CA HIS A 47 -3.62 12.81 1.68
C HIS A 47 -2.12 12.94 1.95
N GLY A 48 -1.37 11.84 1.86
CA GLY A 48 0.09 11.83 1.93
C GLY A 48 0.78 12.18 0.61
N GLY A 49 0.04 12.21 -0.51
CA GLY A 49 0.60 12.46 -1.84
C GLY A 49 1.56 11.36 -2.29
N LEU A 50 1.33 10.12 -1.86
CA LEU A 50 2.16 8.96 -2.20
C LEU A 50 1.34 7.98 -3.04
N ASP A 51 2.02 7.26 -3.93
CA ASP A 51 1.40 6.15 -4.65
C ASP A 51 1.63 4.86 -3.85
N LEU A 52 0.56 4.10 -3.59
CA LEU A 52 0.59 2.94 -2.69
C LEU A 52 -0.12 1.73 -3.30
N ILE A 53 0.58 0.60 -3.36
CA ILE A 53 -0.02 -0.71 -3.65
C ILE A 53 0.11 -1.57 -2.40
N VAL A 54 -0.99 -2.15 -1.93
CA VAL A 54 -1.01 -3.14 -0.85
C VAL A 54 -1.89 -4.30 -1.27
N ARG A 55 -1.32 -5.51 -1.26
CA ARG A 55 -2.06 -6.75 -1.50
C ARG A 55 -1.80 -7.72 -0.38
N THR A 56 -2.84 -8.34 0.14
CA THR A 56 -2.70 -9.43 1.12
C THR A 56 -3.59 -10.60 0.76
N THR A 57 -3.19 -11.78 1.21
CA THR A 57 -4.00 -13.02 1.21
C THR A 57 -3.88 -13.73 2.54
#